data_AF-A0A1X9YKR0-F1
#
_entry.id   AF-A0A1X9YKR0-F1
#
_cell.length_a   1.000
_cell.length_b   1.000
_cell.length_c   1.000
_cell.angle_alpha   90.00
_cell.angle_beta   90.00
_cell.angle_gamma   90.00
#
_symmetry.space_group_name_H-M   'P 1'
#
loop_
_entity.id
_entity.type
_entity.pdbx_description
1 polymer ?
#
loop_
_entity_poly.entity_id
_entity_poly.type
_entity_poly.pdbx_seq_one_letter_code
_entity_poly.pdbx_strand_id
1 'polypeptide(L)'
;MNAAGVLCRVRAIGHDDSLVDAIFACQSACEPDRDIDARIALAVFPALRSLTVIAPGVWRQHDGSHVRALLYTATCRAAAMLVPPGCWIEAGPQGTTVVGELGQ
;
A
#
# COMPACT_ATOMS: atom_id res chain seq x y z
N MET A 1 -11.70 -1.01 -36.80
CA MET A 1 -11.12 -2.35 -36.65
C MET A 1 -9.61 -2.24 -36.73
N ASN A 2 -8.91 -2.50 -35.63
CA ASN A 2 -7.71 -3.33 -35.58
C ASN A 2 -7.21 -3.38 -34.14
N ALA A 3 -7.15 -4.61 -33.63
CA ALA A 3 -6.68 -4.99 -32.31
C ALA A 3 -5.15 -5.16 -32.35
N ALA A 4 -4.47 -4.61 -31.34
CA ALA A 4 -3.12 -4.98 -30.93
C ALA A 4 -2.93 -4.40 -29.53
N GLY A 5 -2.55 -5.11 -28.48
CA GLY A 5 -2.28 -6.52 -28.24
C GLY A 5 -2.02 -6.56 -26.73
N VAL A 6 -2.59 -7.56 -26.06
CA VAL A 6 -2.43 -7.77 -24.62
C VAL A 6 -0.94 -7.86 -24.28
N LEU A 7 -0.40 -6.87 -23.58
CA LEU A 7 0.88 -7.02 -22.87
C LEU A 7 0.57 -7.18 -21.38
N CYS A 8 0.13 -8.39 -21.06
CA CYS A 8 0.30 -8.98 -19.75
C CYS A 8 1.82 -9.08 -19.49
N ARG A 9 2.37 -8.15 -18.72
CA ARG A 9 3.70 -8.32 -18.09
C ARG A 9 3.51 -8.24 -16.58
N VAL A 10 2.96 -9.31 -16.02
CA VAL A 10 3.14 -9.64 -14.61
C VAL A 10 4.62 -10.00 -14.44
N ARG A 11 5.41 -9.11 -13.84
CA ARG A 11 6.74 -9.46 -13.34
C ARG A 11 6.64 -9.69 -11.84
N ALA A 12 6.95 -10.92 -11.43
CA ALA A 12 6.86 -11.34 -10.04
C ALA A 12 8.13 -10.95 -9.26
N ILE A 13 7.90 -10.21 -8.17
CA ILE A 13 8.51 -10.30 -6.82
C ILE A 13 10.01 -9.97 -6.70
N GLY A 14 10.30 -8.67 -6.56
CA GLY A 14 11.36 -8.15 -5.69
C GLY A 14 10.73 -7.46 -4.47
N HIS A 15 11.32 -7.63 -3.28
CA HIS A 15 10.81 -7.10 -2.01
C HIS A 15 10.65 -5.57 -2.01
N ASP A 16 11.45 -4.85 -2.83
CA ASP A 16 11.41 -3.39 -2.99
C ASP A 16 10.40 -2.88 -4.03
N ASP A 17 10.18 -3.61 -5.14
CA ASP A 17 9.33 -3.14 -6.25
C ASP A 17 7.87 -2.92 -5.80
N SER A 18 7.39 -3.73 -4.83
CA SER A 18 5.98 -3.68 -4.42
C SER A 18 5.60 -2.43 -3.63
N LEU A 19 6.54 -1.81 -2.90
CA LEU A 19 6.28 -0.59 -2.14
C LEU A 19 6.37 0.63 -3.03
N VAL A 20 7.38 0.70 -3.92
CA VAL A 20 7.54 1.79 -4.89
C VAL A 20 6.30 1.90 -5.78
N ASP A 21 5.81 0.76 -6.28
CA ASP A 21 4.60 0.74 -7.11
C ASP A 21 3.36 1.19 -6.32
N ALA A 22 3.29 0.86 -5.02
CA ALA A 22 2.19 1.28 -4.15
C ALA A 22 2.23 2.80 -3.90
N ILE A 23 3.43 3.36 -3.66
CA ILE A 23 3.64 4.81 -3.51
C ILE A 23 3.23 5.54 -4.79
N PHE A 24 3.66 5.07 -5.96
CA PHE A 24 3.29 5.70 -7.24
C PHE A 24 1.78 5.67 -7.46
N ALA A 25 1.12 4.56 -7.12
CA ALA A 25 -0.33 4.47 -7.19
C ALA A 25 -1.02 5.43 -6.21
N CYS A 26 -0.52 5.56 -4.97
CA CYS A 26 -1.04 6.54 -4.01
C CYS A 26 -0.95 7.98 -4.54
N GLN A 27 0.17 8.35 -5.14
CA GLN A 27 0.37 9.69 -5.71
C GLN A 27 -0.57 9.98 -6.88
N SER A 28 -1.00 8.93 -7.58
CA SER A 28 -1.90 9.03 -8.74
C SER A 28 -3.38 8.91 -8.39
N ALA A 29 -3.71 8.55 -7.14
CA ALA A 29 -5.08 8.32 -6.71
C ALA A 29 -5.78 9.66 -6.39
N CYS A 30 -6.94 9.90 -7.02
CA CYS A 30 -7.77 11.08 -6.75
C CYS A 30 -8.76 10.87 -5.59
N GLU A 31 -9.01 9.61 -5.21
CA GLU A 31 -9.95 9.19 -4.18
C GLU A 31 -9.39 7.98 -3.41
N PRO A 32 -9.90 7.66 -2.21
CA PRO A 32 -9.50 6.46 -1.49
C PRO A 32 -9.66 5.17 -2.31
N ASP A 33 -8.66 4.29 -2.26
CA ASP A 33 -8.58 3.10 -3.11
C ASP A 33 -8.16 1.86 -2.30
N ARG A 34 -9.04 0.86 -2.28
CA ARG A 34 -8.85 -0.38 -1.52
C ARG A 34 -7.83 -1.34 -2.13
N ASP A 35 -7.61 -1.28 -3.44
CA ASP A 35 -6.57 -2.07 -4.10
C ASP A 35 -5.19 -1.51 -3.80
N ILE A 36 -5.06 -0.18 -3.72
CA ILE A 36 -3.84 0.48 -3.26
C ILE A 36 -3.59 0.15 -1.77
N ASP A 37 -4.60 0.25 -0.91
CA ASP A 37 -4.47 -0.15 0.50
C ASP A 37 -4.01 -1.60 0.66
N ALA A 38 -4.53 -2.51 -0.18
CA ALA A 38 -4.14 -3.91 -0.18
C ALA A 38 -2.68 -4.10 -0.56
N ARG A 39 -2.21 -3.37 -1.58
CA ARG A 39 -0.82 -3.41 -2.05
C ARG A 39 0.15 -2.91 -0.98
N ILE A 40 -0.17 -1.80 -0.31
CA ILE A 40 0.60 -1.29 0.82
C ILE A 40 0.66 -2.35 1.94
N ALA A 41 -0.49 -2.92 2.33
CA ALA A 41 -0.51 -3.94 3.38
C ALA A 41 0.34 -5.17 3.02
N LEU A 42 0.35 -5.62 1.75
CA LEU A 42 1.17 -6.74 1.29
C LEU A 42 2.67 -6.42 1.20
N ALA A 43 3.03 -5.14 1.08
CA ALA A 43 4.41 -4.68 1.15
C ALA A 43 4.90 -4.64 2.60
N VAL A 44 4.10 -4.07 3.51
CA VAL A 44 4.44 -3.91 4.93
C VAL A 44 4.33 -5.23 5.71
N PHE A 45 3.35 -6.07 5.37
CA PHE A 45 3.09 -7.35 6.03
C PHE A 45 3.10 -8.50 5.00
N PRO A 46 4.29 -8.97 4.57
CA PRO A 46 4.41 -10.00 3.53
C PRO A 46 3.70 -11.32 3.85
N ALA A 47 3.52 -11.65 5.14
CA ALA A 47 2.82 -12.86 5.59
C ALA A 47 1.36 -12.93 5.09
N LEU A 48 0.73 -11.79 4.79
CA LEU A 48 -0.62 -11.75 4.22
C LEU A 48 -0.70 -12.43 2.84
N ARG A 49 0.42 -12.55 2.11
CA ARG A 49 0.48 -13.27 0.81
C ARG A 49 0.14 -14.75 0.93
N SER A 50 0.28 -15.33 2.11
CA SER A 50 -0.02 -16.74 2.37
C SER A 50 -1.50 -16.99 2.71
N LEU A 51 -2.31 -15.93 2.84
CA LEU A 51 -3.72 -16.03 3.22
C LEU A 51 -4.64 -16.00 1.99
N THR A 52 -5.82 -16.61 2.11
CA THR A 52 -6.84 -16.54 1.05
C THR A 52 -7.38 -15.12 0.93
N VAL A 53 -7.25 -14.52 -0.25
CA VAL A 53 -7.89 -13.24 -0.57
C VAL A 53 -9.38 -13.46 -0.78
N ILE A 54 -10.22 -12.66 -0.09
CA ILE A 54 -11.68 -12.72 -0.22
C ILE A 54 -12.28 -11.43 -0.81
N ALA A 55 -11.57 -10.31 -0.68
CA ALA A 55 -11.87 -9.02 -1.32
C ALA A 55 -10.59 -8.15 -1.32
N PRO A 56 -10.53 -7.03 -2.07
CA PRO A 56 -9.42 -6.08 -2.00
C PRO A 56 -9.12 -5.65 -0.56
N GLY A 57 -7.92 -5.99 -0.09
CA GLY A 57 -7.46 -5.67 1.26
C GLY A 57 -8.17 -6.47 2.36
N VAL A 58 -8.74 -7.63 2.04
CA VAL A 58 -9.37 -8.54 3.02
C VAL A 58 -8.89 -9.97 2.79
N TRP A 59 -8.32 -10.55 3.84
CA TRP A 59 -7.77 -11.90 3.84
C TRP A 59 -8.45 -12.76 4.90
N ARG A 60 -8.59 -14.06 4.62
CA ARG A 60 -9.13 -15.05 5.56
C ARG A 60 -7.99 -15.85 6.18
N GLN A 61 -8.00 -15.94 7.51
CA GLN A 61 -7.09 -16.74 8.32
C GLN A 61 -7.52 -18.21 8.38
N HIS A 62 -6.63 -19.07 8.85
CA HIS A 62 -6.88 -20.52 8.95
C HIS A 62 -8.00 -20.86 9.95
N ASP A 63 -8.18 -20.06 10.99
CA ASP A 63 -9.27 -20.20 11.97
C ASP A 63 -10.63 -19.67 11.46
N GLY A 64 -10.68 -19.20 10.21
CA GLY A 64 -11.86 -18.63 9.58
C GLY A 64 -12.10 -17.15 9.88
N SER A 65 -11.29 -16.53 10.75
CA SER A 65 -11.35 -15.08 10.99
C SER A 65 -10.81 -14.28 9.81
N HIS A 66 -11.04 -12.96 9.80
CA HIS A 66 -10.62 -12.07 8.72
C HIS A 66 -9.63 -11.02 9.20
N VAL A 67 -8.63 -10.74 8.37
CA VAL A 67 -7.74 -9.59 8.51
C VAL A 67 -8.06 -8.59 7.40
N ARG A 68 -8.05 -7.31 7.75
CA ARG A 68 -8.33 -6.22 6.82
C ARG A 68 -7.15 -5.25 6.77
N ALA A 69 -6.78 -4.83 5.57
CA ALA A 69 -5.87 -3.71 5.37
C ALA A 69 -6.51 -2.44 5.95
N LEU A 70 -5.68 -1.62 6.61
CA LEU A 70 -6.09 -0.28 7.02
C LEU A 70 -6.42 0.58 5.79
N LEU A 71 -7.10 1.70 6.03
CA LEU A 71 -7.48 2.67 5.00
C LEU A 71 -6.37 3.71 4.81
N TYR A 72 -5.21 3.27 4.32
CA TYR A 72 -4.01 4.09 4.17
C TYR A 72 -4.24 5.28 3.23
N THR A 73 -4.95 5.08 2.12
CA THR A 73 -5.26 6.16 1.17
C THR A 73 -6.37 7.09 1.64
N ALA A 74 -7.14 6.69 2.66
CA ALA A 74 -8.32 7.46 3.11
C ALA A 74 -8.08 8.24 4.40
N THR A 75 -7.12 7.81 5.25
CA THR A 75 -6.97 8.40 6.58
C THR A 75 -5.51 8.63 6.95
N CYS A 76 -5.19 9.83 7.43
CA CYS A 76 -3.86 10.16 7.94
C CYS A 76 -3.44 9.23 9.09
N ARG A 77 -4.40 8.78 9.91
CA ARG A 77 -4.12 7.85 11.01
C ARG A 77 -3.63 6.48 10.52
N ALA A 78 -4.23 5.93 9.46
CA ALA A 78 -3.75 4.69 8.88
C ALA A 78 -2.39 4.89 8.19
N ALA A 79 -2.24 5.96 7.41
CA ALA A 79 -0.98 6.30 6.76
C ALA A 79 0.17 6.50 7.77
N ALA A 80 -0.12 7.07 8.95
CA ALA A 80 0.87 7.25 10.02
C ALA A 80 1.47 5.93 10.53
N MET A 81 0.77 4.80 10.38
CA MET A 81 1.30 3.47 10.74
C MET A 81 2.41 3.00 9.79
N LEU A 82 2.57 3.66 8.64
CA LEU A 82 3.64 3.37 7.67
C LEU A 82 4.93 4.14 7.98
N VAL A 83 4.88 5.09 8.91
CA VAL A 83 6.04 5.90 9.29
C VAL A 83 7.08 5.00 9.95
N PRO A 84 8.31 4.91 9.39
CA PRO A 84 9.36 4.08 9.97
C PRO A 84 9.70 4.51 11.41
N PRO A 85 10.19 3.60 12.25
CA PRO A 85 10.73 3.97 13.55
C PRO A 85 11.81 5.06 13.42
N GLY A 86 11.79 6.04 14.32
CA GLY A 86 12.69 7.20 14.26
C GLY A 86 12.28 8.28 13.27
N CYS A 87 11.14 8.11 12.58
CA CYS A 87 10.53 9.14 11.75
C CYS A 87 9.20 9.62 12.34
N TRP A 88 8.77 10.82 11.92
CA TRP A 88 7.47 11.41 12.25
C TRP A 88 6.88 12.12 11.04
N ILE A 89 5.59 12.47 11.12
CA ILE A 89 4.91 13.26 10.10
C ILE A 89 4.90 14.72 10.52
N GLU A 90 5.32 15.60 9.61
CA GLU A 90 5.13 17.04 9.73
C GLU A 90 4.16 17.54 8.68
N ALA A 91 3.18 18.35 9.13
CA ALA A 91 2.28 19.08 8.24
C ALA A 91 2.80 20.50 8.07
N GLY A 92 3.14 20.88 6.85
CA GLY A 92 3.62 22.21 6.50
C GLY A 92 2.80 22.88 5.40
N PRO A 93 3.12 24.13 5.03
CA PRO A 93 2.42 24.87 3.98
C PRO A 93 2.50 24.19 2.60
N GLN A 94 3.53 23.37 2.38
CA GLN A 94 3.79 22.63 1.14
C GLN A 94 3.09 21.26 1.13
N GLY A 95 2.40 20.88 2.21
CA GLY A 95 1.80 19.57 2.41
C GLY A 95 2.43 18.77 3.55
N THR A 96 2.14 17.48 3.56
CA THR A 96 2.59 16.54 4.60
C THR A 96 3.88 15.86 4.17
N THR A 97 4.89 15.86 5.04
CA THR A 97 6.17 15.17 4.82
C THR A 97 6.48 14.21 5.96
N VAL A 98 7.25 13.16 5.66
CA VAL A 98 7.84 12.28 6.68
C VAL A 98 9.26 12.79 6.93
N VAL A 99 9.61 12.99 8.20
CA VAL A 99 10.92 13.51 8.64
C VAL A 99 11.56 12.49 9.56
N GLY A 100 12.86 12.24 9.39
CA GLY A 100 13.66 11.42 10.29
C GLY A 100 14.62 12.25 11.15
N GLU A 101 15.33 11.60 12.07
CA GLU A 101 16.26 12.26 13.01
C GLU A 101 17.33 13.17 12.36
N LEU A 102 17.67 12.95 11.08
CA LEU A 102 18.67 13.73 10.35
C LEU A 102 18.11 14.94 9.58
N GLY A 103 16.79 15.11 9.52
CA GLY A 103 16.14 16.19 8.78
C GLY A 103 16.31 16.07 7.26
N GLN A 104 15.26 15.56 6.61
CA GLN A 104 15.09 15.31 5.17
C GLN A 104 15.80 14.07 4.61
#